data_AF-A0AAU6VHM4-F1
#
_entry.id   AF-A0AAU6VHM4-F1
#
_cell.length_a   1.000
_cell.length_b   1.000
_cell.length_c   1.000
_cell.angle_alpha   90.00
_cell.angle_beta   90.00
_cell.angle_gamma   90.00
#
_symmetry.space_group_name_H-M   'P 1'
#
loop_
_entity.id
_entity.type
_entity.pdbx_description
1 polymer ?
#
loop_
_entity_poly.entity_id
_entity_poly.type
_entity_poly.pdbx_seq_one_letter_code
_entity_poly.pdbx_strand_id
1 'polypeptide(L)'
;MVHQVTRFTDACSAWENWNLTDFDFKCECLLSLKSSLKESMPGLADVVSFHLEQASALLARSHSLIGPTGETNELYTAGRGVALLIQNDASVTAKQALVAQLCCALVAGNSVIICSDDRELVAALTAANQQSSLPVNLLQFSALDAYQALIESDIRSVGYVGNVSLEHSLNRQLAQRSGAIINLVSETDLTTLPVAHDPHLSLRFITERTRTINITAVGGNATLLELGNETH
;
A
#
# COMPACT_ATOMS: atom_id res chain seq x y z
N MET A 1 22.71 5.53 8.29
CA MET A 1 22.45 5.78 6.85
C MET A 1 22.49 4.48 6.03
N VAL A 2 23.60 3.72 6.02
CA VAL A 2 23.72 2.44 5.26
C VAL A 2 22.58 1.45 5.54
N HIS A 3 22.25 1.23 6.82
CA HIS A 3 21.16 0.32 7.21
C HIS A 3 19.80 0.74 6.63
N GLN A 4 19.52 2.04 6.50
CA GLN A 4 18.22 2.53 6.01
C GLN A 4 18.11 2.42 4.49
N VAL A 5 19.23 2.60 3.78
CA VAL A 5 19.31 2.35 2.34
C VAL A 5 19.03 0.87 2.05
N THR A 6 19.66 -0.05 2.79
CA THR A 6 19.41 -1.49 2.64
C THR A 6 17.94 -1.84 2.89
N ARG A 7 17.34 -1.35 3.98
CA ARG A 7 15.91 -1.58 4.27
C ARG A 7 14.99 -1.13 3.14
N PHE A 8 15.24 0.07 2.61
CA PHE A 8 14.47 0.59 1.48
C PHE A 8 14.62 -0.29 0.23
N THR A 9 15.86 -0.66 -0.13
CA THR A 9 16.11 -1.53 -1.30
C THR A 9 15.43 -2.89 -1.17
N ASP A 10 15.48 -3.49 0.02
CA ASP A 10 14.82 -4.76 0.32
C ASP A 10 13.29 -4.64 0.21
N ALA A 11 12.71 -3.56 0.74
CA ALA A 11 11.28 -3.29 0.65
C ALA A 11 10.85 -3.00 -0.80
N CYS A 12 11.68 -2.31 -1.58
CA CYS A 12 11.43 -2.04 -2.98
C CYS A 12 11.40 -3.33 -3.80
N SER A 13 12.37 -4.23 -3.57
CA SER A 13 12.44 -5.54 -4.25
C SER A 13 11.25 -6.43 -3.88
N ALA A 14 10.81 -6.40 -2.61
CA ALA A 14 9.61 -7.13 -2.18
C ALA A 14 8.33 -6.56 -2.84
N TRP A 15 8.24 -5.24 -2.96
CA TRP A 15 7.11 -4.57 -3.61
C TRP A 15 6.95 -4.94 -5.08
N GLU A 16 8.04 -5.04 -5.85
CA GLU A 16 7.98 -5.38 -7.28
C GLU A 16 7.23 -6.69 -7.53
N ASN A 17 7.45 -7.69 -6.67
CA ASN A 17 6.76 -8.97 -6.75
C ASN A 17 5.34 -8.90 -6.16
N TRP A 18 5.20 -8.27 -4.99
CA TRP A 18 3.92 -8.14 -4.30
C TRP A 18 2.87 -7.37 -5.10
N ASN A 19 3.29 -6.35 -5.84
CA ASN A 19 2.39 -5.55 -6.66
C ASN A 19 1.77 -6.36 -7.82
N LEU A 20 2.42 -7.45 -8.23
CA LEU A 20 1.98 -8.30 -9.34
C LEU A 20 1.07 -9.46 -8.90
N THR A 21 0.92 -9.72 -7.59
CA THR A 21 0.02 -10.78 -7.10
C THR A 21 -1.44 -10.38 -7.30
N ASP A 22 -2.34 -11.35 -7.37
CA ASP A 22 -3.78 -11.05 -7.38
C ASP A 22 -4.28 -10.56 -6.00
N PHE A 23 -5.47 -9.97 -5.97
CA PHE A 23 -6.04 -9.41 -4.74
C PHE A 23 -6.39 -10.50 -3.70
N ASP A 24 -6.82 -11.67 -4.16
CA ASP A 24 -7.25 -12.77 -3.28
C ASP A 24 -6.06 -13.34 -2.50
N PHE A 25 -4.92 -13.56 -3.16
CA PHE A 25 -3.67 -13.95 -2.52
C PHE A 25 -3.21 -12.91 -1.51
N LYS A 26 -3.32 -11.61 -1.82
CA LYS A 26 -3.00 -10.55 -0.84
C LYS A 26 -3.87 -10.66 0.40
N CYS A 27 -5.17 -10.92 0.23
CA CYS A 27 -6.10 -11.13 1.32
C CYS A 27 -5.75 -12.37 2.16
N GLU A 28 -5.42 -13.49 1.52
CA GLU A 28 -5.01 -14.72 2.22
C GLU A 28 -3.79 -14.49 3.11
N CYS A 29 -2.77 -13.80 2.61
CA CYS A 29 -1.59 -13.43 3.41
C CYS A 29 -1.95 -12.54 4.61
N LEU A 30 -2.84 -11.55 4.42
CA LEU A 30 -3.27 -10.67 5.49
C LEU A 30 -4.20 -11.37 6.50
N LEU A 31 -5.00 -12.34 6.07
CA LEU A 31 -5.80 -13.19 6.96
C LEU A 31 -4.90 -14.12 7.79
N SER A 32 -3.79 -14.60 7.23
CA SER A 32 -2.76 -15.34 7.96
C SER A 32 -2.10 -14.47 9.02
N LEU A 33 -1.63 -13.26 8.64
CA LEU A 33 -1.09 -12.26 9.58
C LEU A 33 -2.09 -11.95 10.70
N LYS A 34 -3.35 -11.71 10.36
CA LYS A 34 -4.43 -11.44 11.31
C LYS A 34 -4.60 -12.58 12.31
N SER A 35 -4.56 -13.83 11.85
CA SER A 35 -4.77 -14.99 12.71
C SER A 35 -3.69 -15.10 13.78
N SER A 36 -2.42 -14.90 13.42
CA SER A 36 -1.32 -14.82 14.39
C SER A 36 -1.41 -13.60 15.30
N LEU A 37 -1.81 -12.43 14.77
CA LEU A 37 -1.97 -11.21 15.58
C LEU A 37 -3.10 -11.36 16.61
N LYS A 38 -4.16 -12.09 16.28
CA LYS A 38 -5.33 -12.30 17.17
C LYS A 38 -4.96 -12.98 18.49
N GLU A 39 -3.92 -13.81 18.51
CA GLU A 39 -3.45 -14.50 19.72
C GLU A 39 -2.84 -13.54 20.74
N SER A 40 -2.22 -12.45 20.28
CA SER A 40 -1.53 -11.47 21.13
C SER A 40 -2.32 -10.18 21.33
N MET A 41 -3.00 -9.70 20.28
CA MET A 41 -3.70 -8.41 20.25
C MET A 41 -5.05 -8.54 19.51
N PRO A 42 -6.07 -9.17 20.11
CA PRO A 42 -7.34 -9.47 19.44
C PRO A 42 -8.06 -8.22 18.90
N GLY A 43 -8.01 -7.10 19.62
CA GLY A 43 -8.65 -5.85 19.18
C GLY A 43 -8.07 -5.26 17.89
N LEU A 44 -6.85 -5.64 17.50
CA LEU A 44 -6.24 -5.23 16.23
C LEU A 44 -6.63 -6.16 15.07
N ALA A 45 -6.95 -7.43 15.36
CA ALA A 45 -7.39 -8.38 14.34
C ALA A 45 -8.77 -8.00 13.74
N ASP A 46 -9.63 -7.36 14.53
CA ASP A 46 -10.93 -6.86 14.06
C ASP A 46 -10.76 -5.71 13.06
N VAL A 47 -9.79 -4.81 13.31
CA VAL A 47 -9.41 -3.73 12.38
C VAL A 47 -8.97 -4.29 11.03
N VAL A 48 -8.15 -5.34 11.04
CA VAL A 48 -7.73 -6.02 9.79
C VAL A 48 -8.93 -6.60 9.05
N SER A 49 -9.86 -7.25 9.76
CA SER A 49 -11.05 -7.83 9.13
C SER A 49 -11.92 -6.77 8.46
N PHE A 50 -12.17 -5.66 9.16
CA PHE A 50 -12.94 -4.53 8.61
C PHE A 50 -12.31 -4.01 7.32
N HIS A 51 -11.02 -3.67 7.33
CA HIS A 51 -10.39 -3.08 6.14
C HIS A 51 -10.22 -4.06 4.98
N LEU A 52 -10.06 -5.37 5.22
CA LEU A 52 -10.07 -6.36 4.14
C LEU A 52 -11.44 -6.45 3.46
N GLU A 53 -12.53 -6.41 4.24
CA GLU A 53 -13.90 -6.39 3.69
C GLU A 53 -14.11 -5.14 2.84
N GLN A 54 -13.74 -3.95 3.34
CA GLN A 54 -13.89 -2.71 2.58
C GLN A 54 -12.99 -2.68 1.33
N ALA A 55 -11.74 -3.14 1.44
CA ALA A 55 -10.83 -3.20 0.31
C ALA A 55 -11.30 -4.18 -0.78
N SER A 56 -11.97 -5.27 -0.42
CA SER A 56 -12.53 -6.22 -1.39
C SER A 56 -13.56 -5.54 -2.31
N ALA A 57 -14.42 -4.69 -1.75
CA ALA A 57 -15.40 -3.94 -2.53
C ALA A 57 -14.76 -2.89 -3.46
N LEU A 58 -13.60 -2.34 -3.08
CA LEU A 58 -12.98 -1.20 -3.75
C LEU A 58 -11.86 -1.58 -4.72
N LEU A 59 -11.11 -2.64 -4.44
CA LEU A 59 -9.83 -2.93 -5.11
C LEU A 59 -9.81 -4.28 -5.85
N ALA A 60 -10.71 -5.21 -5.53
CA ALA A 60 -10.59 -6.59 -6.01
C ALA A 60 -10.83 -6.76 -7.51
N ARG A 61 -11.61 -5.87 -8.14
CA ARG A 61 -12.06 -6.04 -9.52
C ARG A 61 -11.54 -4.92 -10.41
N SER A 62 -11.12 -5.29 -11.61
CA SER A 62 -10.96 -4.34 -12.71
C SER A 62 -12.32 -3.88 -13.23
N HIS A 63 -12.42 -2.60 -13.57
CA HIS A 63 -13.61 -1.97 -14.12
C HIS A 63 -13.47 -1.84 -15.64
N SER A 64 -14.41 -2.42 -16.39
CA SER A 64 -14.47 -2.24 -17.83
C SER A 64 -14.88 -0.80 -18.15
N LEU A 65 -14.11 -0.13 -19.00
CA LEU A 65 -14.41 1.21 -19.49
C LEU A 65 -14.96 1.16 -20.91
N ILE A 66 -15.76 2.17 -21.26
CA ILE A 66 -16.31 2.31 -22.62
C ILE A 66 -15.16 2.56 -23.61
N GLY A 67 -15.19 1.88 -24.75
CA GLY A 67 -14.22 2.01 -25.83
C GLY A 67 -14.82 1.72 -27.21
N PRO A 68 -14.09 2.02 -28.30
CA PRO A 68 -14.48 1.67 -29.66
C PRO A 68 -14.44 0.15 -29.91
N THR A 69 -15.04 -0.30 -31.00
CA THR A 69 -14.98 -1.71 -31.42
C THR A 69 -13.55 -2.16 -31.67
N GLY A 70 -13.21 -3.37 -31.20
CA GLY A 70 -11.87 -3.92 -31.34
C GLY A 70 -10.87 -3.33 -30.34
N GLU A 71 -11.34 -2.73 -29.25
CA GLU A 71 -10.53 -2.28 -28.13
C GLU A 71 -11.14 -2.77 -26.81
N THR A 72 -10.28 -3.23 -25.89
CA THR A 72 -10.67 -3.49 -24.49
C THR A 72 -10.00 -2.44 -23.61
N ASN A 73 -10.79 -1.74 -22.79
CA ASN A 73 -10.31 -0.77 -21.81
C ASN A 73 -10.67 -1.22 -20.40
N GLU A 74 -9.69 -1.24 -19.51
CA GLU A 74 -9.86 -1.64 -18.10
C GLU A 74 -9.21 -0.62 -17.18
N LEU A 75 -9.94 -0.15 -16.17
CA LEU A 75 -9.45 0.60 -15.03
C LEU A 75 -9.24 -0.36 -13.86
N TYR A 76 -8.05 -0.34 -13.25
CA TYR A 76 -7.72 -1.17 -12.10
C TYR A 76 -6.80 -0.42 -11.15
N THR A 77 -6.60 -0.95 -9.96
CA THR A 77 -5.72 -0.37 -8.95
C THR A 77 -4.42 -1.13 -8.83
N ALA A 78 -3.34 -0.42 -8.47
CA ALA A 78 -2.04 -1.01 -8.16
C ALA A 78 -1.41 -0.31 -6.96
N GLY A 79 -0.45 -0.97 -6.31
CA GLY A 79 0.33 -0.36 -5.24
C GLY A 79 1.14 0.81 -5.75
N ARG A 80 1.32 1.83 -4.90
CA ARG A 80 2.10 3.03 -5.21
C ARG A 80 3.60 2.76 -5.15
N GLY A 81 4.07 1.90 -4.24
CA GLY A 81 5.49 1.65 -3.99
C GLY A 81 5.79 1.17 -2.58
N VAL A 82 6.93 1.59 -2.05
CA VAL A 82 7.25 1.46 -0.62
C VAL A 82 6.47 2.50 0.17
N ALA A 83 5.67 2.05 1.15
CA ALA A 83 4.96 2.88 2.11
C ALA A 83 5.75 3.00 3.42
N LEU A 84 5.92 4.22 3.91
CA LEU A 84 6.53 4.50 5.20
C LEU A 84 5.42 4.81 6.22
N LEU A 85 5.25 3.99 7.25
CA LEU A 85 4.30 4.25 8.33
C LEU A 85 5.06 4.70 9.57
N ILE A 86 4.67 5.83 10.14
CA ILE A 86 5.33 6.48 11.28
C ILE A 86 4.34 6.55 12.44
N GLN A 87 4.70 5.97 13.58
CA GLN A 87 3.87 6.00 14.78
C GLN A 87 4.59 6.73 15.91
N ASN A 88 4.04 7.88 16.31
CA ASN A 88 4.55 8.74 17.37
C ASN A 88 3.57 8.86 18.55
N ASP A 89 2.80 7.80 18.82
CA ASP A 89 1.91 7.67 19.98
C ASP A 89 1.58 6.19 20.19
N ALA A 90 1.77 5.65 21.41
CA ALA A 90 1.61 4.23 21.74
C ALA A 90 0.28 3.87 22.42
N SER A 91 -0.70 4.78 22.41
CA SER A 91 -2.04 4.51 22.92
C SER A 91 -2.73 3.40 22.13
N VAL A 92 -3.72 2.74 22.75
CA VAL A 92 -4.47 1.64 22.13
C VAL A 92 -5.12 2.09 20.81
N THR A 93 -5.66 3.31 20.77
CA THR A 93 -6.30 3.88 19.57
C THR A 93 -5.27 4.21 18.49
N ALA A 94 -4.08 4.68 18.85
CA ALA A 94 -2.98 4.85 17.89
C ALA A 94 -2.51 3.51 17.28
N LYS A 95 -2.46 2.43 18.08
CA LYS A 95 -2.18 1.07 17.57
C LYS A 95 -3.24 0.63 16.54
N GLN A 96 -4.52 0.90 16.80
CA GLN A 96 -5.61 0.62 15.86
C GLN A 96 -5.44 1.41 14.55
N ALA A 97 -5.15 2.71 14.63
CA ALA A 97 -4.90 3.54 13.46
C ALA A 97 -3.70 3.07 12.62
N LEU A 98 -2.61 2.67 13.28
CA LEU A 98 -1.44 2.16 12.57
C LEU A 98 -1.75 0.85 11.86
N VAL A 99 -2.48 -0.07 12.50
CA VAL A 99 -2.89 -1.34 11.90
C VAL A 99 -3.89 -1.15 10.75
N ALA A 100 -4.78 -0.17 10.84
CA ALA A 100 -5.65 0.23 9.73
C ALA A 100 -4.82 0.65 8.50
N GLN A 101 -3.88 1.58 8.69
CA GLN A 101 -2.99 2.03 7.61
C GLN A 101 -2.10 0.91 7.06
N LEU A 102 -1.57 0.03 7.94
CA LEU A 102 -0.78 -1.14 7.56
C LEU A 102 -1.57 -2.11 6.67
N CYS A 103 -2.77 -2.49 7.11
CA CYS A 103 -3.64 -3.40 6.36
C CYS A 103 -3.97 -2.80 4.98
N CYS A 104 -4.41 -1.54 4.96
CA CYS A 104 -4.75 -0.84 3.73
C CYS A 104 -3.56 -0.67 2.78
N ALA A 105 -2.37 -0.37 3.28
CA ALA A 105 -1.17 -0.26 2.45
C ALA A 105 -0.78 -1.60 1.83
N LEU A 106 -0.75 -2.69 2.62
CA LEU A 106 -0.39 -4.02 2.13
C LEU A 106 -1.42 -4.55 1.13
N VAL A 107 -2.73 -4.48 1.43
CA VAL A 107 -3.78 -5.00 0.54
C VAL A 107 -3.86 -4.20 -0.77
N ALA A 108 -3.54 -2.91 -0.74
CA ALA A 108 -3.41 -2.06 -1.91
C ALA A 108 -2.20 -2.41 -2.81
N GLY A 109 -1.31 -3.30 -2.37
CA GLY A 109 -0.16 -3.75 -3.14
C GLY A 109 1.14 -3.00 -2.85
N ASN A 110 1.28 -2.35 -1.70
CA ASN A 110 2.52 -1.69 -1.28
C ASN A 110 3.36 -2.62 -0.40
N SER A 111 4.68 -2.42 -0.38
CA SER A 111 5.50 -2.88 0.76
C SER A 111 5.51 -1.82 1.85
N VAL A 112 5.81 -2.20 3.09
CA VAL A 112 5.67 -1.33 4.25
C VAL A 112 6.91 -1.35 5.13
N ILE A 113 7.40 -0.16 5.48
CA ILE A 113 8.38 0.04 6.56
C ILE A 113 7.69 0.82 7.68
N ILE A 114 7.64 0.24 8.88
CA ILE A 114 7.10 0.88 10.07
C ILE A 114 8.25 1.48 10.90
N CYS A 115 8.16 2.77 11.22
CA CYS A 115 9.02 3.45 12.18
C CYS A 115 8.25 3.72 13.47
N SER A 116 8.58 3.01 14.54
CA SER A 116 7.90 3.10 15.83
C SER A 116 8.80 2.65 16.97
N ASP A 117 8.65 3.28 18.13
CA ASP A 117 9.28 2.85 19.39
C ASP A 117 8.30 2.09 20.32
N ASP A 118 7.08 1.82 19.87
CA ASP A 118 6.11 0.98 20.58
C ASP A 118 6.54 -0.49 20.51
N ARG A 119 7.32 -0.90 21.50
CA ARG A 119 7.91 -2.24 21.58
C ARG A 119 6.85 -3.34 21.63
N GLU A 120 5.70 -3.07 22.22
CA GLU A 120 4.64 -4.06 22.37
C GLU A 120 4.00 -4.36 21.02
N LEU A 121 3.60 -3.31 20.28
CA LEU A 121 3.01 -3.46 18.96
C LEU A 121 4.03 -4.01 17.96
N VAL A 122 5.27 -3.50 17.96
CA VAL A 122 6.32 -3.96 17.05
C VAL A 122 6.65 -5.43 17.30
N ALA A 123 6.71 -5.89 18.55
CA ALA A 123 6.94 -7.30 18.87
C ALA A 123 5.78 -8.19 18.38
N ALA A 124 4.53 -7.78 18.62
CA ALA A 124 3.36 -8.52 18.18
C ALA A 124 3.28 -8.64 16.65
N LEU A 125 3.48 -7.53 15.92
CA LEU A 125 3.49 -7.53 14.46
C LEU A 125 4.69 -8.29 13.88
N THR A 126 5.86 -8.23 14.52
CA THR A 126 7.03 -9.02 14.09
C THR A 126 6.76 -10.52 14.22
N ALA A 127 6.23 -10.96 15.37
CA ALA A 127 5.87 -12.35 15.59
C ALA A 127 4.78 -12.82 14.61
N ALA A 128 3.75 -12.00 14.39
CA ALA A 128 2.71 -12.31 13.44
C ALA A 128 3.25 -12.40 12.00
N ASN A 129 4.13 -11.47 11.60
CA ASN A 129 4.75 -11.48 10.26
C ASN A 129 5.58 -12.76 10.03
N GLN A 130 6.37 -13.18 11.04
CA GLN A 130 7.17 -14.41 10.97
C GLN A 130 6.35 -15.69 10.83
N GLN A 131 5.12 -15.69 11.35
CA GLN A 131 4.20 -16.83 11.27
C GLN A 131 3.25 -16.74 10.06
N SER A 132 3.16 -15.57 9.42
CA SER A 132 2.28 -15.34 8.28
C SER A 132 2.89 -15.82 6.97
N SER A 133 2.05 -15.92 5.94
CA SER A 133 2.48 -16.15 4.56
C SER A 133 2.93 -14.88 3.82
N LEU A 134 3.18 -13.76 4.52
CA LEU A 134 3.70 -12.56 3.87
C LEU A 134 5.12 -12.80 3.30
N PRO A 135 5.39 -12.32 2.08
CA PRO A 135 6.74 -12.36 1.52
C PRO A 135 7.80 -11.71 2.42
N VAL A 136 9.02 -12.25 2.37
CA VAL A 136 10.18 -11.69 3.06
C VAL A 136 10.38 -10.24 2.62
N ASN A 137 10.77 -9.39 3.58
CA ASN A 137 11.01 -7.95 3.41
C ASN A 137 9.80 -7.10 3.01
N LEU A 138 8.59 -7.69 2.89
CA LEU A 138 7.38 -6.94 2.58
C LEU A 138 6.93 -6.02 3.72
N LEU A 139 7.09 -6.48 4.96
CA LEU A 139 6.84 -5.72 6.17
C LEU A 139 8.13 -5.66 7.00
N GLN A 140 8.65 -4.45 7.21
CA GLN A 140 9.86 -4.19 7.98
C GLN A 140 9.61 -3.20 9.12
N PHE A 141 10.44 -3.26 10.15
CA PHE A 141 10.34 -2.42 11.34
C PHE A 141 11.67 -1.69 11.60
N SER A 142 11.58 -0.43 12.04
CA SER A 142 12.69 0.41 12.46
C SER A 142 12.29 1.25 13.68
N ALA A 143 13.29 1.75 14.41
CA ALA A 143 13.08 2.75 15.45
C ALA A 143 12.40 4.01 14.88
N LEU A 144 11.73 4.79 15.72
CA LEU A 144 10.99 5.97 15.27
C LEU A 144 11.89 6.95 14.52
N ASP A 145 13.07 7.29 15.05
CA ASP A 145 14.00 8.26 14.46
C ASP A 145 14.49 7.91 13.03
N ALA A 146 14.41 6.64 12.65
CA ALA A 146 14.78 6.16 11.32
C ALA A 146 13.96 6.79 10.19
N TYR A 147 12.74 7.28 10.47
CA TYR A 147 11.90 7.90 9.44
C TYR A 147 12.62 9.09 8.79
N GLN A 148 13.47 9.82 9.52
CA GLN A 148 14.17 11.00 9.01
C GLN A 148 15.10 10.69 7.84
N ALA A 149 15.69 9.49 7.83
CA ALA A 149 16.51 9.03 6.71
C ALA A 149 15.66 8.35 5.62
N LEU A 150 14.64 7.58 6.02
CA LEU A 150 13.79 6.83 5.09
C LEU A 150 12.87 7.73 4.26
N ILE A 151 12.46 8.87 4.81
CA ILE A 151 11.64 9.86 4.09
C ILE A 151 12.39 10.51 2.93
N GLU A 152 13.73 10.44 2.93
CA GLU A 152 14.56 10.92 1.83
C GLU A 152 14.67 9.92 0.67
N SER A 153 14.42 8.62 0.92
CA SER A 153 14.38 7.56 -0.10
C SER A 153 13.19 7.73 -1.06
N ASP A 154 13.14 6.95 -2.16
CA ASP A 154 12.03 6.99 -3.14
C ASP A 154 10.77 6.25 -2.65
N ILE A 155 10.33 6.55 -1.43
CA ILE A 155 9.05 6.09 -0.89
C ILE A 155 7.89 6.74 -1.67
N ARG A 156 6.76 6.05 -1.73
CA ARG A 156 5.62 6.48 -2.54
C ARG A 156 4.42 6.90 -1.72
N SER A 157 4.30 6.50 -0.46
CA SER A 157 3.28 6.98 0.48
C SER A 157 3.81 7.08 1.90
N VAL A 158 3.30 8.04 2.67
CA VAL A 158 3.55 8.14 4.12
C VAL A 158 2.24 8.01 4.87
N GLY A 159 2.19 7.08 5.82
CA GLY A 159 1.17 7.05 6.87
C GLY A 159 1.75 7.59 8.16
N TYR A 160 1.00 8.41 8.89
CA TYR A 160 1.42 8.96 10.16
C TYR A 160 0.31 8.80 11.20
N VAL A 161 0.69 8.44 12.42
CA VAL A 161 -0.19 8.39 13.59
C VAL A 161 0.50 9.10 14.76
N GLY A 162 -0.11 10.15 15.29
CA GLY A 162 0.47 10.89 16.42
C GLY A 162 -0.03 12.32 16.53
N ASN A 163 0.80 13.25 17.00
CA ASN A 163 0.42 14.65 17.19
C ASN A 163 0.51 15.51 15.92
N VAL A 164 -0.24 16.61 15.92
CA VAL A 164 -0.32 17.61 14.84
C VAL A 164 1.01 18.32 14.56
N SER A 165 1.82 18.57 15.58
CA SER A 165 3.08 19.31 15.43
C SER A 165 4.08 18.59 14.51
N LEU A 166 4.20 17.28 14.66
CA LEU A 166 5.05 16.46 13.80
C LEU A 166 4.40 16.19 12.44
N GLU A 167 3.06 16.04 12.37
CA GLU A 167 2.32 15.94 11.09
C GLU A 167 2.59 17.15 10.18
N HIS A 168 2.48 18.37 10.72
CA HIS A 168 2.82 19.59 9.97
C HIS A 168 4.28 19.65 9.51
N SER A 169 5.19 19.11 10.31
CA SER A 169 6.61 19.07 9.96
C SER A 169 6.88 18.05 8.85
N LEU A 170 6.27 16.88 8.92
CA LEU A 170 6.31 15.85 7.87
C LEU A 170 5.71 16.39 6.56
N ASN A 171 4.56 17.05 6.62
CA ASN A 171 3.92 17.64 5.43
C ASN A 171 4.86 18.65 4.73
N ARG A 172 5.50 19.54 5.50
CA ARG A 172 6.48 20.50 4.95
C ARG A 172 7.69 19.79 4.35
N GLN A 173 8.22 18.77 5.01
CA GLN A 173 9.37 18.01 4.51
C GLN A 173 9.02 17.29 3.20
N LEU A 174 7.85 16.63 3.14
CA LEU A 174 7.38 15.94 1.93
C LEU A 174 7.17 16.92 0.77
N ALA A 175 6.62 18.11 1.04
CA ALA A 175 6.40 19.14 0.03
C ALA A 175 7.70 19.74 -0.52
N GLN A 176 8.81 19.68 0.22
CA GLN A 176 10.12 20.17 -0.20
C GLN A 176 10.90 19.17 -1.06
N ARG A 177 10.47 17.91 -1.12
CA ARG A 177 11.15 16.88 -1.90
C ARG A 177 11.09 17.18 -3.39
N SER A 178 12.19 16.90 -4.07
CA SER A 178 12.22 16.79 -5.53
C SER A 178 11.69 15.42 -5.95
N GLY A 179 10.72 15.37 -6.88
CA GLY A 179 10.21 14.11 -7.43
C GLY A 179 8.69 14.02 -7.36
N ALA A 180 8.17 12.80 -7.28
CA ALA A 180 6.74 12.55 -7.20
C ALA A 180 6.15 13.14 -5.90
N ILE A 181 4.97 13.74 -5.99
CA ILE A 181 4.21 14.17 -4.81
C ILE A 181 3.77 12.94 -4.04
N ILE A 182 4.21 12.86 -2.78
CA ILE A 182 3.92 11.74 -1.88
C ILE A 182 2.68 12.07 -1.06
N ASN A 183 1.72 11.15 -1.04
CA ASN A 183 0.53 11.29 -0.20
C ASN A 183 0.90 11.11 1.27
N LEU A 184 0.43 12.02 2.13
CA LEU A 184 0.50 11.92 3.59
C LEU A 184 -0.89 11.56 4.13
N VAL A 185 -1.01 10.37 4.73
CA VAL A 185 -2.23 9.86 5.38
C VAL A 185 -2.02 9.94 6.88
N SER A 186 -2.49 11.00 7.51
CA SER A 186 -2.24 11.27 8.93
C SER A 186 -3.48 11.04 9.80
N GLU A 187 -3.33 10.28 10.87
CA GLU A 187 -4.29 10.20 11.97
C GLU A 187 -3.76 10.99 13.18
N THR A 188 -4.38 12.13 13.45
CA THR A 188 -4.01 12.99 14.59
C THR A 188 -5.12 13.13 15.62
N ASP A 189 -6.35 12.75 15.28
CA ASP A 189 -7.45 12.66 16.25
C ASP A 189 -7.52 11.22 16.77
N LEU A 190 -6.74 10.96 17.83
CA LEU A 190 -6.67 9.65 18.49
C LEU A 190 -7.89 9.34 19.37
N THR A 191 -8.90 10.21 19.37
CA THR A 191 -10.17 9.99 20.09
C THR A 191 -11.24 9.46 19.15
N THR A 192 -11.43 10.09 17.99
CA THR A 192 -12.50 9.72 17.04
C THR A 192 -12.02 8.85 15.89
N LEU A 193 -10.71 8.82 15.63
CA LEU A 193 -10.06 8.01 14.59
C LEU A 193 -10.71 8.14 13.19
N PRO A 194 -10.94 9.36 12.67
CA PRO A 194 -11.67 9.57 11.43
C PRO A 194 -11.02 8.90 10.22
N VAL A 195 -9.69 8.77 10.19
CA VAL A 195 -8.96 8.14 9.08
C VAL A 195 -8.98 6.63 9.23
N ALA A 196 -8.77 6.11 10.44
CA ALA A 196 -8.82 4.66 10.67
C ALA A 196 -10.23 4.09 10.51
N HIS A 197 -11.27 4.87 10.78
CA HIS A 197 -12.67 4.47 10.60
C HIS A 197 -13.21 4.72 9.18
N ASP A 198 -12.41 5.28 8.27
CA ASP A 198 -12.83 5.51 6.88
C ASP A 198 -12.86 4.18 6.10
N PRO A 199 -14.03 3.72 5.60
CA PRO A 199 -14.09 2.52 4.77
C PRO A 199 -13.31 2.65 3.45
N HIS A 200 -13.03 3.86 2.99
CA HIS A 200 -12.27 4.13 1.77
C HIS A 200 -10.77 4.31 1.99
N LEU A 201 -10.25 4.04 3.21
CA LEU A 201 -8.84 4.25 3.55
C LEU A 201 -7.87 3.58 2.57
N SER A 202 -8.22 2.40 2.03
CA SER A 202 -7.40 1.68 1.07
C SER A 202 -7.13 2.47 -0.23
N LEU A 203 -8.06 3.34 -0.64
CA LEU A 203 -7.90 4.21 -1.81
C LEU A 203 -6.78 5.25 -1.62
N ARG A 204 -6.37 5.54 -0.38
CA ARG A 204 -5.25 6.45 -0.11
C ARG A 204 -3.88 5.84 -0.41
N PHE A 205 -3.84 4.53 -0.64
CA PHE A 205 -2.63 3.74 -0.85
C PHE A 205 -2.56 3.08 -2.25
N ILE A 206 -3.45 3.42 -3.18
CA ILE A 206 -3.42 2.90 -4.55
C ILE A 206 -2.94 3.95 -5.57
N THR A 207 -2.57 3.45 -6.75
CA THR A 207 -2.54 4.20 -8.01
C THR A 207 -3.59 3.60 -8.93
N GLU A 208 -4.43 4.45 -9.52
CA GLU A 208 -5.32 4.05 -10.60
C GLU A 208 -4.53 3.83 -11.89
N ARG A 209 -4.79 2.73 -12.59
CA ARG A 209 -4.15 2.37 -13.86
C ARG A 209 -5.21 2.01 -14.88
N THR A 210 -5.05 2.52 -16.09
CA THR A 210 -5.85 2.09 -17.24
C THR A 210 -5.01 1.21 -18.15
N ARG A 211 -5.58 0.12 -18.63
CA ARG A 211 -4.99 -0.73 -19.68
C ARG A 211 -5.93 -0.74 -20.88
N THR A 212 -5.38 -0.36 -22.02
CA THR A 212 -6.06 -0.41 -23.31
C THR A 212 -5.38 -1.44 -24.20
N ILE A 213 -6.14 -2.39 -24.74
CA ILE A 213 -5.65 -3.41 -25.66
C ILE A 213 -6.41 -3.25 -26.98
N ASN A 214 -5.68 -2.84 -28.03
CA ASN A 214 -6.24 -2.83 -29.37
C ASN A 214 -6.20 -4.25 -29.96
N ILE A 215 -7.38 -4.85 -30.07
CA ILE A 215 -7.63 -6.20 -30.57
C ILE A 215 -7.87 -6.22 -32.09
N THR A 216 -8.04 -5.06 -32.75
CA THR A 216 -8.24 -5.01 -34.22
C THR A 216 -7.07 -5.61 -35.00
N ALA A 217 -5.85 -5.59 -34.44
CA ALA A 217 -4.69 -6.26 -35.03
C ALA A 217 -4.78 -7.81 -35.01
N VAL A 218 -5.67 -8.40 -34.20
CA VAL A 218 -5.82 -9.86 -34.06
C VAL A 218 -6.85 -10.41 -35.06
N GLY A 219 -7.76 -9.59 -35.57
CA GLY A 219 -8.87 -10.01 -36.45
C GLY A 219 -8.99 -9.24 -37.76
N GLY A 220 -8.10 -8.29 -38.04
CA GLY A 220 -8.05 -7.60 -39.33
C GLY A 220 -7.80 -8.61 -40.45
N ASN A 221 -8.65 -8.62 -41.47
CA ASN A 221 -8.39 -9.32 -42.72
C ASN A 221 -7.00 -8.89 -43.21
N ALA A 222 -5.98 -9.75 -43.12
CA ALA A 222 -4.59 -9.40 -43.45
C ALA A 222 -4.45 -8.78 -44.85
N THR A 223 -5.36 -9.17 -45.76
CA THR A 223 -5.51 -8.59 -47.10
C THR A 223 -5.75 -7.08 -47.12
N LEU A 224 -6.38 -6.49 -46.10
CA LEU A 224 -6.58 -5.03 -45.97
C LEU A 224 -5.32 -4.29 -45.52
N LEU A 225 -4.37 -4.96 -44.85
CA LEU A 225 -3.05 -4.39 -44.54
C LEU A 225 -2.12 -4.45 -45.77
N GLU A 226 -2.30 -5.43 -46.65
CA GLU A 226 -1.51 -5.59 -47.88
C GLU A 226 -1.97 -4.69 -49.05
N LEU A 227 -3.22 -4.23 -49.05
CA LEU A 227 -3.78 -3.33 -50.08
C LEU A 227 -3.09 -1.95 -50.17
N GLY A 228 -2.24 -1.60 -49.20
CA GLY A 228 -1.40 -0.39 -49.24
C GLY A 228 0.00 -0.60 -49.83
N ASN A 229 0.38 -1.82 -50.20
CA ASN A 229 1.75 -2.17 -50.57
C ASN A 229 1.96 -2.50 -52.06
N GLU A 230 0.91 -2.38 -52.90
CA GLU A 230 1.06 -2.44 -54.35
C GLU A 230 1.24 -1.02 -54.94
N THR A 231 2.52 -0.67 -55.13
CA THR A 231 3.04 0.26 -56.15
C THR A 231 2.54 1.70 -56.18
N HIS A 232 3.39 2.61 -55.69
CA HIS A 232 3.75 3.81 -56.44
C HIS A 232 5.17 3.64 -57.00
#